data_AF-A0A1D2AA94-F1
#
_entry.id   AF-A0A1D2AA94-F1
#
_cell.length_a   1.000
_cell.length_b   1.000
_cell.length_c   1.000
_cell.angle_alpha   90.00
_cell.angle_beta   90.00
_cell.angle_gamma   90.00
#
_symmetry.space_group_name_H-M   'P 1'
#
loop_
_entity.id
_entity.type
_entity.pdbx_description
1 polymer ?
#
loop_
_entity_poly.entity_id
_entity_poly.type
_entity_poly.pdbx_seq_one_letter_code
_entity_poly.pdbx_strand_id
1 'polypeptide(L)'
;MFSEAVIPVCDPECPLHWSSRPPLPCSPSPTSPPLPLPVSAGRIRRPSGRIVEDYHMCCAVRSGEDRHVKSILNTEFAQHFQSVHHANYTGGRVTTNTCGEAIPRYTAAAPCLERLALRHYVTKSLWDFTQKLARGSGMSRRKDWTYFYRVQKMAWQDCRLPAAWPLGRGPVDEGGLGAVTAS
;
A
#
# COMPACT_ATOMS: atom_id res chain seq x y z
N MET A 1 -3.81 -4.11 -4.47
CA MET A 1 -5.30 -4.19 -4.60
C MET A 1 -5.60 -5.65 -4.45
N PHE A 2 -6.58 -5.98 -3.60
CA PHE A 2 -6.72 -7.19 -2.77
C PHE A 2 -6.01 -7.15 -1.42
N SER A 3 -6.74 -7.74 -0.49
CA SER A 3 -6.68 -7.75 0.96
C SER A 3 -6.11 -9.08 1.41
N GLU A 4 -5.18 -9.06 2.34
CA GLU A 4 -4.93 -10.18 3.24
C GLU A 4 -4.33 -9.59 4.51
N ALA A 5 -5.08 -9.69 5.60
CA ALA A 5 -4.52 -9.65 6.93
C ALA A 5 -4.23 -11.11 7.29
N VAL A 6 -2.94 -11.48 7.28
CA VAL A 6 -2.51 -12.69 7.97
C VAL A 6 -2.29 -12.27 9.42
N ILE A 7 -3.15 -12.77 10.31
CA ILE A 7 -2.87 -12.84 11.74
C ILE A 7 -1.83 -13.95 11.90
N PRO A 8 -0.59 -13.70 12.34
CA PRO A 8 0.25 -14.79 12.80
C PRO A 8 -0.30 -15.27 14.15
N VAL A 9 -1.01 -16.39 14.13
CA VAL A 9 -1.00 -17.31 15.26
C VAL A 9 0.42 -17.87 15.29
N CYS A 10 1.16 -17.56 16.35
CA CYS A 10 2.38 -18.26 16.67
C CYS A 10 2.03 -19.71 17.00
N ASP A 11 2.72 -20.67 16.40
CA ASP A 11 3.24 -21.81 17.14
C ASP A 11 4.54 -22.34 16.50
N PRO A 12 5.45 -22.90 17.31
CA PRO A 12 6.83 -23.22 16.96
C PRO A 12 6.98 -24.65 16.40
N GLU A 13 8.18 -24.93 15.89
CA GLU A 13 8.74 -26.25 15.60
C GLU A 13 8.42 -26.91 14.23
N CYS A 14 9.38 -26.81 13.29
CA CYS A 14 10.01 -27.97 12.62
C CYS A 14 11.08 -27.55 11.59
N PRO A 15 12.04 -28.43 11.22
CA PRO A 15 13.45 -28.07 11.16
C PRO A 15 14.02 -27.88 9.76
N LEU A 16 15.19 -27.24 9.79
CA LEU A 16 16.11 -26.90 8.71
C LEU A 16 16.70 -28.15 8.02
N HIS A 17 16.65 -28.18 6.68
CA HIS A 17 17.68 -28.84 5.88
C HIS A 17 17.74 -28.23 4.46
N TRP A 18 18.68 -27.30 4.23
CA TRP A 18 19.12 -26.94 2.88
C TRP A 18 20.60 -26.56 2.89
N SER A 19 21.31 -27.07 1.89
CA SER A 19 22.76 -27.23 1.79
C SER A 19 23.60 -25.95 1.94
N SER A 20 24.76 -26.12 2.56
CA SER A 20 25.84 -25.16 2.75
C SER A 20 26.63 -24.87 1.45
N ARG A 21 26.35 -23.72 0.82
CA ARG A 21 27.34 -22.89 0.07
C ARG A 21 26.69 -21.56 -0.34
N PRO A 22 27.17 -20.39 0.15
CA PRO A 22 26.72 -19.10 -0.37
C PRO A 22 27.37 -18.80 -1.73
N PRO A 23 26.65 -18.22 -2.71
CA PRO A 23 27.28 -17.63 -3.89
C PRO A 23 28.03 -16.35 -3.50
N LEU A 24 29.19 -16.14 -4.12
CA LEU A 24 30.05 -14.97 -3.93
C LEU A 24 29.31 -13.67 -4.35
N PRO A 25 29.54 -12.54 -3.66
CA PRO A 25 29.02 -11.25 -4.10
C PRO A 25 29.78 -10.75 -5.33
N CYS A 26 29.04 -10.38 -6.38
CA CYS A 26 29.60 -9.60 -7.48
C CYS A 26 29.85 -8.16 -7.00
N SER A 27 31.12 -7.74 -6.94
CA SER A 27 31.49 -6.35 -6.70
C SER A 27 31.06 -5.48 -7.90
N PRO A 28 30.33 -4.37 -7.71
CA PRO A 28 30.03 -3.44 -8.80
C PRO A 28 31.26 -2.59 -9.14
N SER A 29 31.56 -2.46 -10.44
CA SER A 29 32.61 -1.57 -10.95
C SER A 29 32.22 -0.08 -10.79
N PRO A 30 33.14 0.81 -10.39
CA PRO A 30 32.83 2.18 -9.97
C PRO A 30 32.64 3.21 -11.10
N THR A 31 32.44 2.81 -12.36
CA THR A 31 32.49 3.75 -13.52
C THR A 31 31.21 3.83 -14.36
N SER A 32 30.08 3.31 -13.90
CA SER A 32 28.81 3.50 -14.61
C SER A 32 28.08 4.75 -14.12
N PRO A 33 27.62 5.66 -15.01
CA PRO A 33 26.72 6.75 -14.61
C PRO A 33 25.46 6.16 -13.94
N PRO A 34 24.82 6.87 -12.99
CA PRO A 34 23.63 6.36 -12.33
C PRO A 34 22.57 6.07 -13.39
N LEU A 35 22.27 4.78 -13.56
CA LEU A 35 21.16 4.34 -14.40
C LEU A 35 19.90 5.04 -13.90
N PRO A 36 18.99 5.47 -14.80
CA PRO A 36 17.68 5.97 -14.37
C PRO A 36 17.05 4.94 -13.43
N LEU A 37 16.61 5.42 -12.27
CA LEU A 37 16.11 4.64 -11.13
C LEU A 37 15.42 3.33 -11.60
N PRO A 38 15.89 2.16 -11.14
CA PRO A 38 15.61 0.94 -11.84
C PRO A 38 14.13 0.58 -11.72
N VAL A 39 13.51 0.41 -12.88
CA VAL A 39 12.15 -0.05 -13.11
C VAL A 39 11.78 -1.15 -12.11
N SER A 40 10.74 -0.96 -11.29
CA SER A 40 10.22 -1.96 -10.32
C SER A 40 10.93 -2.12 -8.99
N ALA A 41 11.42 -1.03 -8.39
CA ALA A 41 12.43 -1.14 -7.34
C ALA A 41 13.59 -2.07 -7.79
N GLY A 42 13.87 -2.05 -9.10
CA GLY A 42 14.82 -2.91 -9.80
C GLY A 42 14.42 -4.35 -10.11
N ARG A 43 13.16 -4.76 -9.92
CA ARG A 43 12.76 -6.17 -10.09
C ARG A 43 12.21 -6.51 -11.47
N ILE A 44 12.97 -7.30 -12.23
CA ILE A 44 12.52 -7.88 -13.50
C ILE A 44 11.57 -9.06 -13.26
N ARG A 45 11.88 -9.92 -12.27
CA ARG A 45 11.12 -11.14 -11.94
C ARG A 45 10.34 -10.99 -10.64
N ARG A 46 9.29 -11.81 -10.48
CA ARG A 46 8.61 -11.97 -9.19
C ARG A 46 9.61 -12.60 -8.20
N PRO A 47 9.80 -12.01 -7.01
CA PRO A 47 10.65 -12.61 -5.99
C PRO A 47 9.98 -13.84 -5.38
N SER A 48 10.79 -14.78 -4.92
CA SER A 48 10.32 -16.02 -4.26
C SER A 48 10.02 -15.83 -2.77
N GLY A 49 10.32 -14.64 -2.22
CA GLY A 49 10.04 -14.30 -0.84
C GLY A 49 8.59 -13.88 -0.61
N ARG A 50 8.36 -13.29 0.56
CA ARG A 50 7.05 -12.78 0.95
C ARG A 50 6.82 -11.40 0.32
N ILE A 51 5.62 -11.19 -0.22
CA ILE A 51 5.28 -10.01 -1.04
C ILE A 51 5.47 -8.69 -0.26
N VAL A 52 5.14 -8.64 1.02
CA VAL A 52 5.17 -7.40 1.82
C VAL A 52 6.61 -6.95 2.11
N GLU A 53 7.52 -7.91 2.20
CA GLU A 53 8.94 -7.75 2.44
C GLU A 53 9.64 -7.34 1.15
N ASP A 54 9.23 -7.93 0.02
CA ASP A 54 9.84 -7.67 -1.27
C ASP A 54 9.31 -6.43 -1.99
N TYR A 55 8.04 -6.06 -1.75
CA TYR A 55 7.36 -4.89 -2.32
C TYR A 55 7.02 -3.86 -1.24
N HIS A 56 8.06 -3.27 -0.67
CA HIS A 56 7.96 -2.21 0.35
C HIS A 56 8.06 -0.78 -0.23
N MET A 57 8.04 -0.66 -1.56
CA MET A 57 7.94 0.57 -2.35
C MET A 57 6.61 1.34 -2.21
N CYS A 58 6.53 2.56 -1.66
CA CYS A 58 5.30 3.39 -1.71
C CYS A 58 5.50 4.81 -2.20
N CYS A 59 4.37 5.36 -2.63
CA CYS A 59 4.17 6.78 -2.85
C CYS A 59 4.22 7.54 -1.53
N ALA A 60 4.53 8.84 -1.61
CA ALA A 60 4.38 9.74 -0.48
C ALA A 60 2.95 9.73 0.04
N VAL A 61 2.79 9.81 1.36
CA VAL A 61 1.48 9.93 2.01
C VAL A 61 0.73 11.12 1.41
N ARG A 62 -0.58 10.97 1.22
CA ARG A 62 -1.47 11.96 0.58
C ARG A 62 -1.26 12.08 -0.93
N SER A 63 -0.60 11.10 -1.56
CA SER A 63 -0.65 10.98 -3.01
C SER A 63 -2.10 10.76 -3.46
N GLY A 64 -2.42 11.12 -4.70
CA GLY A 64 -3.76 10.86 -5.25
C GLY A 64 -4.15 9.38 -5.21
N GLU A 65 -3.16 8.47 -5.23
CA GLU A 65 -3.37 7.02 -5.14
C GLU A 65 -3.82 6.56 -3.74
N ASP A 66 -3.52 7.33 -2.69
CA ASP A 66 -3.89 7.02 -1.28
C ASP A 66 -5.30 7.49 -0.91
N ARG A 67 -6.01 8.13 -1.85
CA ARG A 67 -7.38 8.64 -1.62
C ARG A 67 -8.44 7.55 -1.75
N HIS A 68 -8.12 6.42 -2.37
CA HIS A 68 -9.09 5.34 -2.59
C HIS A 68 -9.39 4.59 -1.29
N VAL A 69 -10.68 4.54 -0.93
CA VAL A 69 -11.15 3.88 0.29
C VAL A 69 -11.01 2.36 0.17
N LYS A 70 -10.54 1.73 1.26
CA LYS A 70 -10.60 0.29 1.47
C LYS A 70 -11.28 0.07 2.81
N SER A 71 -12.38 -0.66 2.79
CA SER A 71 -13.22 -0.81 3.96
C SER A 71 -12.96 -2.14 4.65
N ILE A 72 -12.78 -2.09 5.97
CA ILE A 72 -13.08 -3.21 6.87
C ILE A 72 -14.48 -2.92 7.39
N LEU A 73 -15.42 -3.84 7.20
CA LEU A 73 -16.81 -3.61 7.55
C LEU A 73 -17.42 -4.80 8.28
N ASN A 74 -18.44 -4.51 9.08
CA ASN A 74 -19.30 -5.55 9.64
C ASN A 74 -20.36 -5.93 8.59
N THR A 75 -20.33 -7.18 8.15
CA THR A 75 -21.21 -7.71 7.11
C THR A 75 -22.66 -7.80 7.56
N GLU A 76 -22.95 -7.84 8.87
CA GLU A 76 -24.30 -7.81 9.42
C GLU A 76 -25.06 -6.53 9.01
N PHE A 77 -24.34 -5.41 8.89
CA PHE A 77 -24.93 -4.11 8.57
C PHE A 77 -24.74 -3.69 7.11
N ALA A 78 -23.91 -4.40 6.35
CA ALA A 78 -23.65 -4.06 4.95
C ALA A 78 -24.76 -4.62 4.05
N GLN A 79 -25.51 -3.72 3.41
CA GLN A 79 -26.67 -4.10 2.59
C GLN A 79 -26.28 -4.41 1.14
N HIS A 80 -25.52 -3.52 0.51
CA HIS A 80 -25.03 -3.70 -0.86
C HIS A 80 -23.81 -2.80 -1.12
N PHE A 81 -23.08 -3.09 -2.20
CA PHE A 81 -21.92 -2.31 -2.64
C PHE A 81 -22.31 -1.42 -3.82
N GLN A 82 -22.20 -0.10 -3.65
CA GLN A 82 -22.33 0.85 -4.77
C GLN A 82 -21.12 0.79 -5.71
N SER A 83 -19.96 0.43 -5.15
CA SER A 83 -18.74 0.15 -5.88
C SER A 83 -17.87 -0.80 -5.08
N VAL A 84 -16.79 -1.29 -5.69
CA VAL A 84 -15.76 -2.08 -4.99
C VAL A 84 -15.05 -1.34 -3.84
N HIS A 85 -15.35 -0.04 -3.66
CA HIS A 85 -14.76 0.84 -2.67
C HIS A 85 -15.79 1.46 -1.71
N HIS A 86 -17.08 1.16 -1.85
CA HIS A 86 -18.11 1.79 -1.04
C HIS A 86 -19.32 0.88 -0.86
N ALA A 87 -19.66 0.61 0.40
CA ALA A 87 -20.82 -0.15 0.81
C ALA A 87 -21.88 0.79 1.40
N ASN A 88 -23.15 0.43 1.22
CA ASN A 88 -24.28 1.02 1.91
C ASN A 88 -24.63 0.17 3.13
N TYR A 89 -25.07 0.85 4.19
CA TYR A 89 -25.36 0.21 5.48
C TYR A 89 -26.79 0.48 5.94
N THR A 90 -27.32 -0.42 6.76
CA THR A 90 -28.63 -0.30 7.38
C THR A 90 -28.59 0.48 8.71
N GLY A 91 -29.74 1.02 9.11
CA GLY A 91 -29.92 1.65 10.43
C GLY A 91 -29.06 2.90 10.65
N GLY A 92 -28.90 3.74 9.62
CA GLY A 92 -28.18 5.03 9.72
C GLY A 92 -26.66 4.93 9.86
N ARG A 93 -26.08 3.74 9.70
CA ARG A 93 -24.63 3.52 9.79
C ARG A 93 -23.90 4.08 8.55
N VAL A 94 -22.67 4.51 8.75
CA VAL A 94 -21.83 5.10 7.71
C VAL A 94 -20.41 4.55 7.77
N THR A 95 -19.68 4.59 6.66
CA THR A 95 -18.23 4.36 6.67
C THR A 95 -17.54 5.51 7.39
N THR A 96 -16.62 5.20 8.30
CA THR A 96 -15.73 6.18 8.93
C THR A 96 -14.28 5.85 8.65
N ASN A 97 -13.41 6.86 8.68
CA ASN A 97 -11.96 6.66 8.70
C ASN A 97 -11.49 6.32 10.13
N THR A 98 -10.18 6.13 10.32
CA THR A 98 -9.63 5.78 11.64
C THR A 98 -9.69 6.91 12.66
N CYS A 99 -9.98 8.14 12.22
CA CYS A 99 -10.23 9.31 13.07
C CYS A 99 -11.71 9.41 13.49
N GLY A 100 -12.59 8.52 12.98
CA GLY A 100 -14.03 8.55 13.23
C GLY A 100 -14.82 9.50 12.32
N GLU A 101 -14.17 10.11 11.32
CA GLU A 101 -14.82 11.01 10.38
C GLU A 101 -15.60 10.21 9.33
N ALA A 102 -16.82 10.64 9.02
CA ALA A 102 -17.65 9.99 8.02
C ALA A 102 -17.06 10.17 6.60
N ILE A 103 -17.06 9.08 5.83
CA ILE A 103 -16.58 9.03 4.45
C ILE A 103 -17.76 8.74 3.51
N PRO A 104 -18.39 9.78 2.93
CA PRO A 104 -19.64 9.63 2.17
C PRO A 104 -19.45 9.09 0.74
N ARG A 105 -18.21 8.83 0.31
CA ARG A 105 -17.86 8.46 -1.07
C ARG A 105 -16.80 7.37 -1.09
N TYR A 106 -16.50 6.86 -2.29
CA TYR A 106 -15.44 5.87 -2.51
C TYR A 106 -14.00 6.44 -2.42
N THR A 107 -13.87 7.75 -2.20
CA THR A 107 -12.58 8.43 -1.99
C THR A 107 -12.63 9.33 -0.76
N ALA A 108 -11.53 9.38 -0.01
CA ALA A 108 -11.30 10.36 1.04
C ALA A 108 -10.52 11.58 0.52
N ALA A 109 -10.58 12.70 1.24
CA ALA A 109 -9.75 13.87 0.97
C ALA A 109 -8.27 13.58 1.32
N ALA A 110 -8.04 12.97 2.47
CA ALA A 110 -6.74 12.49 2.94
C ALA A 110 -6.92 11.20 3.76
N PRO A 111 -5.89 10.33 3.82
CA PRO A 111 -5.89 9.21 4.75
C PRO A 111 -5.70 9.72 6.19
N CYS A 112 -6.49 9.17 7.11
CA CYS A 112 -6.18 9.22 8.55
C CYS A 112 -5.52 7.90 8.92
N LEU A 113 -4.40 7.95 9.65
CA LEU A 113 -3.57 6.79 10.00
C LEU A 113 -3.47 6.56 11.52
N GLU A 114 -4.35 7.18 12.32
CA GLU A 114 -4.23 7.19 13.79
C GLU A 114 -4.34 5.81 14.46
N ARG A 115 -5.32 5.00 14.03
CA ARG A 115 -5.60 3.69 14.66
C ARG A 115 -5.18 2.51 13.80
N LEU A 116 -5.14 2.70 12.49
CA LEU A 116 -4.85 1.64 11.53
C LEU A 116 -4.27 2.24 10.26
N ALA A 117 -3.18 1.64 9.77
CA ALA A 117 -2.63 1.91 8.45
C ALA A 117 -2.56 0.61 7.65
N LEU A 118 -3.13 0.62 6.45
CA LEU A 118 -3.09 -0.54 5.55
C LEU A 118 -2.05 -0.30 4.45
N ARG A 119 -0.96 -1.07 4.49
CA ARG A 119 0.07 -1.04 3.45
C ARG A 119 -0.47 -1.65 2.16
N HIS A 120 -0.56 -0.85 1.11
CA HIS A 120 -1.02 -1.31 -0.20
C HIS A 120 0.14 -1.34 -1.20
N TYR A 121 0.55 -2.54 -1.60
CA TYR A 121 1.57 -2.68 -2.64
C TYR A 121 0.99 -2.23 -3.99
N VAL A 122 1.60 -1.19 -4.56
CA VAL A 122 1.27 -0.65 -5.89
C VAL A 122 2.31 -1.06 -6.93
N THR A 123 3.55 -1.25 -6.48
CA THR A 123 4.68 -1.70 -7.30
C THR A 123 4.53 -3.17 -7.69
N LYS A 124 5.11 -3.52 -8.84
CA LYS A 124 5.12 -4.88 -9.41
C LYS A 124 6.45 -5.11 -10.09
N SER A 125 6.89 -6.37 -10.16
CA SER A 125 7.97 -6.74 -11.08
C SER A 125 7.53 -6.53 -12.53
N LEU A 126 8.50 -6.40 -13.44
CA LEU A 126 8.22 -6.33 -14.88
C LEU A 126 7.39 -7.54 -15.32
N TRP A 127 7.81 -8.74 -14.92
CA TRP A 127 7.11 -9.99 -15.22
C TRP A 127 5.67 -9.98 -14.69
N ASP A 128 5.43 -9.58 -13.44
CA ASP A 128 4.07 -9.49 -12.88
C ASP A 128 3.16 -8.52 -13.63
N PHE A 129 3.73 -7.41 -14.10
CA PHE A 129 2.98 -6.44 -14.87
C PHE A 129 2.66 -6.96 -16.28
N THR A 130 3.60 -7.63 -16.95
CA THR A 130 3.34 -8.31 -18.22
C THR A 130 2.21 -9.34 -18.08
N GLN A 131 2.23 -10.15 -17.02
CA GLN A 131 1.16 -11.11 -16.75
C GLN A 131 -0.19 -10.40 -16.49
N LYS A 132 -0.18 -9.25 -15.82
CA LYS A 132 -1.39 -8.44 -15.63
C LYS A 132 -1.92 -7.90 -16.96
N LEU A 133 -1.05 -7.43 -17.86
CA LEU A 133 -1.45 -6.97 -19.18
C LEU A 133 -2.07 -8.09 -20.02
N ALA A 134 -1.47 -9.29 -19.96
CA ALA A 134 -1.96 -10.48 -20.64
C ALA A 134 -3.34 -10.93 -20.13
N ARG A 135 -3.57 -10.91 -18.81
CA ARG A 135 -4.89 -11.19 -18.21
C ARG A 135 -5.96 -10.15 -18.54
N GLY A 136 -5.58 -8.96 -19.00
CA GLY A 136 -6.50 -7.87 -19.27
C GLY A 136 -7.01 -7.16 -18.00
N SER A 137 -8.04 -6.34 -18.17
CA SER A 137 -8.63 -5.58 -17.06
C SER A 137 -10.02 -6.11 -16.71
N GLY A 138 -10.23 -6.47 -15.44
CA GLY A 138 -11.55 -6.87 -14.94
C GLY A 138 -12.50 -5.69 -14.67
N MET A 139 -11.99 -4.46 -14.65
CA MET A 139 -12.79 -3.23 -14.57
C MET A 139 -12.32 -2.29 -15.67
N SER A 140 -13.25 -1.61 -16.34
CA SER A 140 -13.12 -0.83 -17.59
C SER A 140 -11.89 0.09 -17.78
N ARG A 141 -11.07 0.34 -16.76
CA ARG A 141 -9.78 1.04 -16.86
C ARG A 141 -8.62 0.07 -17.09
N ARG A 142 -8.16 -0.03 -18.35
CA ARG A 142 -6.96 -0.80 -18.68
C ARG A 142 -5.71 -0.05 -18.21
N LYS A 143 -4.85 -0.74 -17.46
CA LYS A 143 -3.53 -0.24 -17.08
C LYS A 143 -2.55 -0.62 -18.18
N ASP A 144 -1.68 0.30 -18.57
CA ASP A 144 -0.69 0.14 -19.64
C ASP A 144 0.73 0.33 -19.11
N TRP A 145 1.72 0.27 -20.01
CA TRP A 145 3.12 0.50 -19.65
C TRP A 145 3.36 1.91 -19.11
N THR A 146 2.63 2.92 -19.60
CA THR A 146 2.68 4.30 -19.07
C THR A 146 2.31 4.33 -17.60
N TYR A 147 1.20 3.68 -17.23
CA TYR A 147 0.79 3.53 -15.83
C TYR A 147 1.87 2.85 -14.99
N PHE A 148 2.47 1.78 -15.50
CA PHE A 148 3.53 1.06 -14.80
C PHE A 148 4.71 1.97 -14.48
N TYR A 149 5.31 2.62 -15.48
CA TYR A 149 6.46 3.51 -15.25
C TYR A 149 6.12 4.69 -14.34
N ARG A 150 4.90 5.25 -14.46
CA ARG A 150 4.43 6.31 -13.56
C ARG A 150 4.40 5.84 -12.11
N VAL A 151 3.83 4.66 -11.84
CA VAL A 151 3.79 4.09 -10.49
C VAL A 151 5.20 3.86 -9.95
N GLN A 152 6.11 3.29 -10.76
CA GLN A 152 7.49 3.05 -10.29
C GLN A 152 8.20 4.36 -9.94
N LYS A 153 7.98 5.43 -10.72
CA LYS A 153 8.56 6.75 -10.46
C LYS A 153 7.99 7.38 -9.18
N MET A 154 6.71 7.19 -8.91
CA MET A 154 6.06 7.76 -7.72
C MET A 154 6.35 6.96 -6.44
N ALA A 155 6.61 5.66 -6.55
CA ALA A 155 6.82 4.77 -5.42
C ALA A 155 8.30 4.72 -4.98
N TRP A 156 8.77 5.80 -4.38
CA TRP A 156 10.19 6.00 -4.02
C TRP A 156 10.48 5.86 -2.51
N GLN A 157 9.48 5.85 -1.64
CA GLN A 157 9.69 5.74 -0.18
C GLN A 157 9.66 4.29 0.28
N ASP A 158 10.54 3.93 1.22
CA ASP A 158 10.47 2.63 1.92
C ASP A 158 9.38 2.67 2.99
N CYS A 159 8.23 2.07 2.70
CA CYS A 159 7.15 1.85 3.67
C CYS A 159 7.48 0.68 4.57
N ARG A 160 8.64 0.67 5.19
CA ARG A 160 8.91 0.00 6.47
C ARG A 160 9.41 1.01 7.50
N LEU A 161 9.78 2.20 7.03
CA LEU A 161 10.30 3.27 7.85
C LEU A 161 9.13 4.10 8.40
N PRO A 162 9.22 4.56 9.66
CA PRO A 162 8.19 5.41 10.26
C PRO A 162 7.85 6.67 9.46
N ALA A 163 8.83 7.20 8.70
CA ALA A 163 8.63 8.38 7.85
C ALA A 163 7.57 8.18 6.73
N ALA A 164 7.31 6.93 6.32
CA ALA A 164 6.31 6.61 5.30
C ALA A 164 4.86 6.55 5.85
N TRP A 165 4.69 6.60 7.17
CA TRP A 165 3.41 6.61 7.86
C TRP A 165 3.56 7.32 9.20
N PRO A 166 3.73 8.65 9.25
CA PRO A 166 3.82 9.34 10.53
C PRO A 166 2.56 9.02 11.35
N LEU A 167 2.71 8.13 12.35
CA LEU A 167 1.66 7.75 13.28
C LEU A 167 1.56 8.86 14.31
N GLY A 168 0.33 9.27 14.63
CA GLY A 168 0.06 10.50 15.37
C GLY A 168 -0.78 11.43 14.51
N ARG A 169 -1.55 12.31 15.16
CA ARG A 169 -2.53 13.20 14.52
C ARG A 169 -2.01 13.72 13.19
N GLY A 170 -2.88 13.74 12.18
CA GLY A 170 -2.60 14.37 10.89
C GLY A 170 -1.96 15.75 11.08
N PRO A 171 -1.25 16.29 10.07
CA PRO A 171 -0.51 17.53 10.22
C PRO A 171 -1.39 18.54 10.93
N VAL A 172 -0.93 18.99 12.09
CA VAL A 172 -1.35 20.29 12.63
C VAL A 172 -1.26 21.23 11.44
N ASP A 173 -2.38 21.82 11.07
CA ASP A 173 -2.36 22.99 10.22
C ASP A 173 -1.31 23.92 10.83
N GLU A 174 -0.29 24.31 10.07
CA GLU A 174 0.69 25.32 10.49
C GLU A 174 0.00 26.69 10.53
N GLY A 175 -1.00 26.82 11.40
CA GLY A 175 -1.96 27.92 11.44
C GLY A 175 -3.11 27.64 12.39
N GLY A 176 -2.83 27.52 13.69
CA GLY A 176 -3.87 27.32 14.69
C GLY A 176 -3.36 27.38 16.12
N LEU A 177 -2.82 28.54 16.54
CA LEU A 177 -2.77 28.88 17.95
C LEU A 177 -4.21 28.85 18.50
N GLY A 178 -4.49 27.86 19.32
CA GLY A 178 -5.76 27.70 20.01
C GLY A 178 -5.61 26.70 21.13
N ALA A 179 -4.72 26.99 22.07
CA ALA A 179 -4.71 26.31 23.36
C ALA A 179 -6.06 26.58 24.05
N VAL A 180 -6.96 25.61 24.02
CA VAL A 180 -8.11 25.58 24.92
C VAL A 180 -7.61 24.94 26.21
N THR A 181 -7.28 25.78 27.18
CA THR A 181 -7.12 25.37 28.58
C THR A 181 -8.47 24.86 29.08
N ALA A 182 -8.49 23.63 29.58
CA ALA A 182 -9.62 23.09 30.32
C ALA A 182 -9.91 23.97 31.55
N SER A 183 -11.17 24.33 31.74
CA SER A 183 -11.74 24.77 33.03
C SER A 183 -12.48 23.60 33.65
#